data_AF-A0A2E8T5Q1-F1
#
_entry.id   AF-A0A2E8T5Q1-F1
#
_cell.length_a   1.000
_cell.length_b   1.000
_cell.length_c   1.000
_cell.angle_alpha   90.00
_cell.angle_beta   90.00
_cell.angle_gamma   90.00
#
_symmetry.space_group_name_H-M   'P 1'
#
loop_
_entity.id
_entity.type
_entity.pdbx_description
1 polymer ?
#
loop_
_entity_poly.entity_id
_entity_poly.type
_entity_poly.pdbx_seq_one_letter_code
_entity_poly.pdbx_strand_id
1 'polypeptide(L)'
;MNKSFSYNVFRCPNTSPDAPETIEVAAALTNGPLTHHSTMNSIFNVNSRLFIPAAPSLLGSGDVASNFRDKHDQTKNNNCCQNWINLFKNYSQISKHPVYVTAVGRTERRYTINMLEDGNITVIDNQSSNRDDEFTSYFQDFLRSFNISNEQMKVIRESSSGAKYLTYFADLIGFMNMINQDNHPELFNEIWLKPTIIKSDAVNDSGEKLLQPVTSQSGRTWVPIENHDYLYFEQPEGKHPQSIRFNILKDGSMDTVYTQIKQLLSLEENSIKKMVRDFFLNQAIYIRWSDFWVNDIDDALSILAIINSFKHTKLTKDETKIMVLFEEITKPWFDQLHI
;
A
#
# COMPACT_ATOMS: atom_id res chain seq x y z
N MET A 1 -2.45 -2.13 21.75
CA MET A 1 -1.34 -2.97 21.24
C MET A 1 -0.09 -2.11 21.12
N ASN A 2 1.09 -2.62 21.47
CA ASN A 2 2.34 -1.92 21.19
C ASN A 2 2.52 -1.84 19.67
N LYS A 3 2.67 -0.64 19.13
CA LYS A 3 2.90 -0.39 17.70
C LYS A 3 4.32 -0.84 17.33
N SER A 4 4.51 -2.12 17.03
CA SER A 4 5.80 -2.60 16.52
C SER A 4 5.75 -2.69 15.00
N PHE A 5 6.56 -1.88 14.32
CA PHE A 5 6.87 -2.09 12.91
C PHE A 5 7.48 -3.49 12.73
N SER A 6 7.05 -4.19 11.70
CA SER A 6 7.54 -5.52 11.36
C SER A 6 8.30 -5.47 10.04
N TYR A 7 9.45 -6.13 10.02
CA TYR A 7 10.24 -6.38 8.82
C TYR A 7 10.10 -7.86 8.50
N ASN A 8 9.32 -8.17 7.47
CA ASN A 8 9.08 -9.54 7.06
C ASN A 8 9.87 -9.82 5.78
N VAL A 9 10.62 -10.92 5.80
CA VAL A 9 11.41 -11.39 4.65
C VAL A 9 10.89 -12.75 4.23
N PHE A 10 10.42 -12.84 3.00
CA PHE A 10 9.89 -14.04 2.41
C PHE A 10 10.84 -14.50 1.31
N ARG A 11 11.48 -15.65 1.53
CA ARG A 11 12.31 -16.29 0.49
C ARG A 11 11.37 -17.08 -0.40
N CYS A 12 11.18 -16.57 -1.62
CA CYS A 12 10.34 -17.18 -2.61
C CYS A 12 11.09 -18.31 -3.35
N PRO A 13 10.37 -19.19 -4.08
CA PRO A 13 10.97 -20.41 -4.65
C PRO A 13 11.95 -20.16 -5.80
N ASN A 14 11.89 -19.00 -6.48
CA ASN A 14 12.78 -18.73 -7.61
C ASN A 14 14.20 -18.44 -7.13
N THR A 15 15.11 -19.37 -7.41
CA THR A 15 16.53 -19.23 -7.05
C THR A 15 17.38 -18.65 -8.18
N SER A 16 16.77 -18.22 -9.28
CA SER A 16 17.49 -17.58 -10.39
C SER A 16 18.23 -16.32 -9.89
N PRO A 17 19.50 -16.12 -10.25
CA PRO A 17 20.24 -14.89 -9.91
C PRO A 17 19.58 -13.61 -10.45
N ASP A 18 18.79 -13.74 -11.52
CA ASP A 18 18.08 -12.63 -12.17
C ASP A 18 16.62 -12.50 -11.71
N ALA A 19 16.20 -13.31 -10.73
CA ALA A 19 14.84 -13.24 -10.20
C ALA A 19 14.60 -11.88 -9.52
N PRO A 20 13.42 -11.27 -9.70
CA PRO A 20 13.06 -10.04 -9.01
C PRO A 20 13.10 -10.18 -7.49
N GLU A 21 13.54 -9.11 -6.84
CA GLU A 21 13.40 -8.94 -5.39
C GLU A 21 12.47 -7.77 -5.11
N THR A 22 11.31 -8.06 -4.53
CA THR A 22 10.35 -7.02 -4.19
C THR A 22 10.64 -6.47 -2.81
N ILE A 23 10.73 -5.16 -2.70
CA ILE A 23 10.76 -4.44 -1.43
C ILE A 23 9.55 -3.51 -1.39
N GLU A 24 8.64 -3.76 -0.46
CA GLU A 24 7.50 -2.91 -0.19
C GLU A 24 7.71 -2.15 1.12
N VAL A 25 7.59 -0.83 1.07
CA VAL A 25 7.74 0.04 2.24
C VAL A 25 6.37 0.66 2.56
N ALA A 26 5.55 -0.11 3.27
CA ALA A 26 4.17 0.19 3.60
C ALA A 26 3.98 0.85 4.98
N ALA A 27 4.93 1.69 5.39
CA ALA A 27 4.83 2.42 6.66
C ALA A 27 5.66 3.72 6.65
N ALA A 28 5.45 4.55 7.66
CA ALA A 28 6.30 5.71 7.91
C ALA A 28 7.73 5.28 8.26
N LEU A 29 8.71 5.80 7.51
CA LEU A 29 10.11 5.39 7.61
C LEU A 29 10.84 6.12 8.75
N THR A 30 10.35 5.95 9.97
CA THR A 30 10.84 6.62 11.19
C THR A 30 11.97 5.86 11.89
N ASN A 31 12.08 4.56 11.63
CA ASN A 31 13.11 3.66 12.17
C ASN A 31 13.30 2.46 11.22
N GLY A 32 14.29 1.61 11.50
CA GLY A 32 14.44 0.31 10.84
C GLY A 32 15.68 0.11 9.97
N PRO A 33 15.84 -1.08 9.38
CA PRO A 33 16.94 -1.39 8.45
C PRO A 33 17.04 -0.39 7.30
N LEU A 34 15.90 0.06 6.78
CA LEU A 34 15.83 0.99 5.66
C LEU A 34 16.11 2.45 6.02
N THR A 35 16.35 2.78 7.31
CA THR A 35 16.81 4.12 7.72
C THR A 35 18.33 4.25 7.76
N HIS A 36 19.07 3.15 7.61
CA HIS A 36 20.53 3.14 7.68
C HIS A 36 21.15 2.88 6.30
N HIS A 37 22.05 3.76 5.87
CA HIS A 37 22.66 3.68 4.54
C HIS A 37 23.44 2.38 4.29
N SER A 38 24.19 1.90 5.28
CA SER A 38 24.93 0.63 5.17
C SER A 38 23.99 -0.56 4.94
N THR A 39 22.84 -0.56 5.62
CA THR A 39 21.85 -1.62 5.53
C THR A 39 21.05 -1.56 4.22
N MET A 40 20.69 -0.36 3.73
CA MET A 40 20.06 -0.19 2.42
C MET A 40 20.89 -0.81 1.29
N ASN A 41 22.21 -0.62 1.32
CA ASN A 41 23.12 -1.20 0.31
C ASN A 41 23.19 -2.74 0.36
N SER A 42 22.84 -3.35 1.50
CA SER A 42 22.77 -4.80 1.63
C SER A 42 21.40 -5.38 1.24
N ILE A 43 20.35 -4.55 1.25
CA ILE A 43 18.98 -4.94 0.90
C ILE A 43 18.73 -4.77 -0.58
N PHE A 44 19.20 -3.66 -1.18
CA PHE A 44 18.99 -3.39 -2.58
C PHE A 44 20.07 -4.01 -3.46
N ASN A 45 19.64 -4.54 -4.61
CA ASN A 45 20.48 -4.96 -5.72
C ASN A 45 19.85 -4.55 -7.06
N VAL A 46 20.49 -4.94 -8.16
CA VAL A 46 20.08 -4.54 -9.51
C VAL A 46 18.69 -5.05 -9.92
N ASN A 47 18.22 -6.15 -9.31
CA ASN A 47 16.92 -6.78 -9.55
C ASN A 47 15.84 -6.29 -8.56
N SER A 48 16.21 -5.40 -7.63
CA SER A 48 15.28 -4.88 -6.64
C SER A 48 14.20 -3.99 -7.27
N ARG A 49 12.95 -4.25 -6.88
CA ARG A 49 11.76 -3.48 -7.25
C ARG A 49 11.15 -2.86 -6.00
N LEU A 50 11.15 -1.53 -5.95
CA LEU A 50 10.65 -0.80 -4.79
C LEU A 50 9.19 -0.40 -4.99
N PHE A 51 8.33 -0.82 -4.08
CA PHE A 51 6.90 -0.49 -4.07
C PHE A 51 6.56 0.38 -2.86
N ILE A 52 5.76 1.42 -3.09
CA ILE A 52 5.34 2.36 -2.04
C ILE A 52 3.81 2.59 -2.10
N PRO A 53 3.06 2.38 -1.01
CA PRO A 53 1.66 2.73 -0.92
C PRO A 53 1.49 4.21 -0.55
N ALA A 54 2.18 5.09 -1.27
CA ALA A 54 2.18 6.53 -1.02
C ALA A 54 2.23 7.30 -2.33
N ALA A 55 1.15 8.03 -2.64
CA ALA A 55 1.08 8.85 -3.84
C ALA A 55 1.98 10.10 -3.69
N PRO A 56 2.90 10.34 -4.63
CA PRO A 56 3.67 11.59 -4.68
C PRO A 56 2.75 12.80 -4.76
N SER A 57 2.97 13.79 -3.90
CA SER A 57 2.16 15.01 -3.82
C SER A 57 2.95 16.22 -4.35
N LEU A 58 2.32 17.02 -5.20
CA LEU A 58 2.91 18.28 -5.69
C LEU A 58 2.84 19.36 -4.61
N LEU A 59 3.78 20.29 -4.61
CA LEU A 59 3.71 21.46 -3.72
C LEU A 59 2.39 22.22 -3.96
N GLY A 60 1.69 22.56 -2.87
CA GLY A 60 0.39 23.23 -2.92
C GLY A 60 -0.82 22.28 -2.92
N SER A 61 -0.62 20.96 -2.96
CA SER A 61 -1.73 19.99 -2.86
C SER A 61 -2.28 19.80 -1.44
N GLY A 62 -1.66 20.42 -0.44
CA GLY A 62 -2.01 20.27 0.97
C GLY A 62 -1.20 19.19 1.66
N ASP A 63 -1.85 18.38 2.51
CA ASP A 63 -1.19 17.34 3.29
C ASP A 63 -0.49 16.30 2.41
N VAL A 64 0.62 15.76 2.89
CA VAL A 64 1.36 14.67 2.23
C VAL A 64 0.91 13.31 2.75
N ALA A 65 1.14 12.26 1.95
CA ALA A 65 0.80 10.88 2.31
C ALA A 65 1.38 10.51 3.69
N SER A 66 0.60 9.78 4.50
CA SER A 66 0.99 9.41 5.87
C SER A 66 2.28 8.61 5.95
N ASN A 67 2.60 7.81 4.92
CA ASN A 67 3.84 7.06 4.87
C ASN A 67 5.08 7.98 4.78
N PHE A 68 4.94 9.21 4.29
CA PHE A 68 6.05 10.16 4.18
C PHE A 68 6.26 10.99 5.45
N ARG A 69 5.46 10.81 6.52
CA ARG A 69 5.49 11.70 7.68
C ARG A 69 5.13 11.03 9.00
N ASP A 70 5.46 11.71 10.10
CA ASP A 70 4.89 11.44 11.42
C ASP A 70 4.12 12.68 11.87
N LYS A 71 2.83 12.52 12.19
CA LYS A 71 1.98 13.65 12.60
C LYS A 71 2.28 14.15 14.01
N HIS A 72 2.79 13.27 14.88
CA HIS A 72 2.73 13.44 16.33
C HIS A 72 4.05 13.88 16.94
N ASP A 73 5.17 13.62 16.24
CA ASP A 73 6.50 13.90 16.75
C ASP A 73 7.34 14.58 15.65
N GLN A 74 7.72 15.83 15.90
CA GLN A 74 8.51 16.65 14.99
C GLN A 74 9.84 15.99 14.62
N THR A 75 10.55 15.40 15.58
CA THR A 75 11.86 14.80 15.32
C THR A 75 11.71 13.57 14.45
N LYS A 76 10.73 12.71 14.76
CA LYS A 76 10.41 11.54 13.94
C LYS A 76 9.94 11.92 12.55
N ASN A 77 9.14 12.98 12.44
CA ASN A 77 8.64 13.48 11.17
C ASN A 77 9.77 13.91 10.24
N ASN A 78 10.67 14.76 10.75
CA ASN A 78 11.73 15.34 9.94
C ASN A 78 12.75 14.25 9.54
N ASN A 79 13.03 13.32 10.46
CA ASN A 79 13.81 12.12 10.13
C ASN A 79 13.12 11.25 9.08
N CYS A 80 11.80 11.04 9.17
CA CYS A 80 11.04 10.28 8.18
C CYS A 80 11.17 10.87 6.77
N CYS A 81 10.99 12.20 6.64
CA CYS A 81 11.16 12.89 5.37
C CYS A 81 12.58 12.68 4.79
N GLN A 82 13.61 12.82 5.62
CA GLN A 82 15.00 12.62 5.21
C GLN A 82 15.31 11.16 4.84
N ASN A 83 14.74 10.20 5.57
CA ASN A 83 14.92 8.77 5.31
C ASN A 83 14.34 8.39 3.95
N TRP A 84 13.19 8.94 3.56
CA TRP A 84 12.63 8.72 2.23
C TRP A 84 13.49 9.30 1.12
N ILE A 85 14.03 10.51 1.27
CA ILE A 85 15.00 11.09 0.33
C ILE A 85 16.21 10.16 0.15
N ASN A 86 16.76 9.67 1.27
CA ASN A 86 17.91 8.78 1.25
C ASN A 86 17.57 7.43 0.59
N LEU A 87 16.40 6.86 0.90
CA LEU A 87 15.93 5.62 0.31
C LEU A 87 15.79 5.73 -1.20
N PHE A 88 15.12 6.78 -1.70
CA PHE A 88 14.95 6.96 -3.13
C PHE A 88 16.28 7.19 -3.85
N LYS A 89 17.16 8.01 -3.27
CA LYS A 89 18.50 8.24 -3.82
C LYS A 89 19.31 6.95 -3.91
N ASN A 90 19.40 6.18 -2.83
CA ASN A 90 20.14 4.91 -2.81
C ASN A 90 19.54 3.90 -3.79
N TYR A 91 18.22 3.75 -3.79
CA TYR A 91 17.51 2.87 -4.71
C TYR A 91 17.85 3.20 -6.17
N SER A 92 17.76 4.48 -6.56
CA SER A 92 18.03 4.94 -7.93
C SER A 92 19.49 4.76 -8.39
N GLN A 93 20.43 4.62 -7.45
CA GLN A 93 21.85 4.36 -7.74
C GLN A 93 22.14 2.88 -7.97
N ILE A 94 21.33 2.00 -7.39
CA ILE A 94 21.54 0.55 -7.40
C ILE A 94 20.64 -0.13 -8.44
N SER A 95 19.34 0.15 -8.40
CA SER A 95 18.35 -0.43 -9.29
C SER A 95 18.03 0.51 -10.44
N LYS A 96 17.85 -0.07 -11.63
CA LYS A 96 17.38 0.66 -12.80
C LYS A 96 15.85 0.72 -12.88
N HIS A 97 15.13 -0.05 -12.07
CA HIS A 97 13.67 -0.06 -12.07
C HIS A 97 13.09 1.26 -11.54
N PRO A 98 11.87 1.67 -11.97
CA PRO A 98 11.20 2.80 -11.36
C PRO A 98 10.77 2.44 -9.92
N VAL A 99 10.45 3.47 -9.15
CA VAL A 99 9.68 3.32 -7.91
C VAL A 99 8.22 3.11 -8.29
N TYR A 100 7.65 1.98 -7.89
CA TYR A 100 6.27 1.63 -8.20
C TYR A 100 5.33 2.19 -7.13
N VAL A 101 4.46 3.12 -7.51
CA VAL A 101 3.44 3.68 -6.62
C VAL A 101 2.23 2.76 -6.66
N THR A 102 1.86 2.21 -5.51
CA THR A 102 0.74 1.27 -5.38
C THR A 102 -0.52 1.95 -4.84
N ALA A 103 -0.38 3.10 -4.18
CA ALA A 103 -1.51 3.86 -3.68
C ALA A 103 -2.25 4.63 -4.78
N VAL A 104 -3.56 4.76 -4.57
CA VAL A 104 -4.45 5.62 -5.35
C VAL A 104 -5.09 6.67 -4.46
N GLY A 105 -5.41 7.82 -5.06
CA GLY A 105 -6.05 8.94 -4.38
C GLY A 105 -7.43 8.55 -3.84
N ARG A 106 -7.88 9.24 -2.78
CA ARG A 106 -9.19 8.93 -2.16
C ARG A 106 -10.36 9.11 -3.12
N THR A 107 -10.27 10.11 -4.01
CA THR A 107 -11.29 10.40 -5.02
C THR A 107 -11.38 9.34 -6.11
N GLU A 108 -10.34 8.53 -6.28
CA GLU A 108 -10.30 7.44 -7.27
C GLU A 108 -10.84 6.12 -6.70
N ARG A 109 -11.04 6.05 -5.39
CA ARG A 109 -11.56 4.85 -4.71
C ARG A 109 -13.06 4.80 -4.88
N ARG A 110 -13.51 4.07 -5.90
CA ARG A 110 -14.92 3.87 -6.23
C ARG A 110 -15.68 3.14 -5.13
N TYR A 111 -15.09 2.17 -4.45
CA TYR A 111 -15.82 1.37 -3.47
C TYR A 111 -15.37 1.60 -2.04
N THR A 112 -16.33 1.57 -1.13
CA THR A 112 -16.13 1.61 0.32
C THR A 112 -16.86 0.43 0.97
N ILE A 113 -16.18 -0.30 1.85
CA ILE A 113 -16.81 -1.30 2.71
C ILE A 113 -17.30 -0.59 3.96
N ASN A 114 -18.58 -0.77 4.26
CA ASN A 114 -19.21 -0.35 5.50
C ASN A 114 -19.50 -1.58 6.38
N MET A 115 -18.86 -1.65 7.54
CA MET A 115 -19.02 -2.74 8.51
C MET A 115 -20.10 -2.38 9.54
N LEU A 116 -21.21 -3.12 9.49
CA LEU A 116 -22.41 -2.87 10.27
C LEU A 116 -22.31 -3.41 11.70
N GLU A 117 -23.16 -2.90 12.60
CA GLU A 117 -23.19 -3.28 14.02
C GLU A 117 -23.60 -4.74 14.25
N ASP A 118 -24.36 -5.32 13.32
CA ASP A 118 -24.77 -6.72 13.35
C ASP A 118 -23.69 -7.70 12.85
N GLY A 119 -22.52 -7.18 12.44
CA GLY A 119 -21.41 -7.94 11.89
C GLY A 119 -21.52 -8.20 10.39
N ASN A 120 -22.60 -7.77 9.72
CA ASN A 120 -22.66 -7.79 8.27
C ASN A 120 -21.80 -6.67 7.67
N ILE A 121 -21.53 -6.81 6.38
CA ILE A 121 -20.87 -5.77 5.59
C ILE A 121 -21.74 -5.36 4.41
N THR A 122 -21.53 -4.14 3.95
CA THR A 122 -22.09 -3.62 2.69
C THR A 122 -21.00 -2.91 1.92
N VAL A 123 -21.01 -3.06 0.59
CA VAL A 123 -20.13 -2.31 -0.29
C VAL A 123 -20.93 -1.17 -0.91
N ILE A 124 -20.41 0.04 -0.83
CA ILE A 124 -21.01 1.27 -1.37
C ILE A 124 -20.19 1.70 -2.58
N ASP A 125 -20.85 1.98 -3.70
CA ASP A 125 -20.25 2.66 -4.85
C ASP A 125 -20.32 4.17 -4.61
N ASN A 126 -19.16 4.80 -4.37
CA ASN A 126 -19.00 6.21 -4.06
C ASN A 126 -19.39 7.14 -5.22
N GLN A 127 -19.46 6.64 -6.46
CA GLN A 127 -19.91 7.45 -7.59
C GLN A 127 -21.43 7.58 -7.61
N SER A 128 -22.14 6.49 -7.31
CA SER A 128 -23.62 6.47 -7.30
C SER A 128 -24.23 6.69 -5.91
N SER A 129 -23.42 6.61 -4.85
CA SER A 129 -23.84 6.55 -3.44
C SER A 129 -24.80 5.40 -3.13
N ASN A 130 -24.89 4.39 -3.99
CA ASN A 130 -25.75 3.22 -3.81
C ASN A 130 -24.96 2.02 -3.29
N ARG A 131 -25.68 1.09 -2.67
CA ARG A 131 -25.13 -0.23 -2.32
C ARG A 131 -24.87 -1.04 -3.60
N ASP A 132 -23.69 -1.65 -3.68
CA ASP A 132 -23.36 -2.67 -4.68
C ASP A 132 -23.63 -4.05 -4.07
N ASP A 133 -24.81 -4.61 -4.36
CA ASP A 133 -25.26 -5.89 -3.82
C ASP A 133 -24.40 -7.07 -4.31
N GLU A 134 -23.94 -7.02 -5.56
CA GLU A 134 -23.10 -8.05 -6.15
C GLU A 134 -21.74 -8.11 -5.45
N PHE A 135 -21.07 -6.97 -5.33
CA PHE A 135 -19.78 -6.88 -4.65
C PHE A 135 -19.92 -7.19 -3.16
N THR A 136 -21.02 -6.77 -2.54
CA THR A 136 -21.36 -7.16 -1.17
C THR A 136 -21.43 -8.68 -1.03
N SER A 137 -22.10 -9.38 -1.95
CA SER A 137 -22.21 -10.85 -1.92
C SER A 137 -20.84 -11.52 -2.05
N TYR A 138 -20.03 -11.10 -3.03
CA TYR A 138 -18.69 -11.65 -3.22
C TYR A 138 -17.83 -11.54 -1.96
N PHE A 139 -17.87 -10.38 -1.31
CA PHE A 139 -17.07 -10.16 -0.11
C PHE A 139 -17.59 -10.95 1.09
N GLN A 140 -18.90 -11.07 1.26
CA GLN A 140 -19.48 -11.88 2.33
C GLN A 140 -19.13 -13.37 2.15
N ASP A 141 -19.23 -13.90 0.94
CA ASP A 141 -18.89 -15.30 0.67
C ASP A 141 -17.40 -15.57 0.84
N PHE A 142 -16.56 -14.60 0.44
CA PHE A 142 -15.13 -14.60 0.75
C PHE A 142 -14.87 -14.70 2.26
N LEU A 143 -15.43 -13.82 3.08
CA LEU A 143 -15.23 -13.86 4.55
C LEU A 143 -15.69 -15.20 5.15
N ARG A 144 -16.85 -15.71 4.73
CA ARG A 144 -17.39 -17.00 5.17
C ARG A 144 -16.47 -18.16 4.82
N SER A 145 -15.79 -18.12 3.68
CA SER A 145 -14.81 -19.15 3.27
C SER A 145 -13.57 -19.23 4.18
N PHE A 146 -13.34 -18.21 5.00
CA PHE A 146 -12.32 -18.17 6.05
C PHE A 146 -12.90 -18.43 7.45
N ASN A 147 -14.15 -18.90 7.54
CA ASN A 147 -14.89 -19.11 8.78
C ASN A 147 -14.99 -17.85 9.65
N ILE A 148 -14.99 -16.67 9.03
CA ILE A 148 -15.21 -15.40 9.75
C ILE A 148 -16.72 -15.23 9.91
N SER A 149 -17.20 -15.43 11.13
CA SER A 149 -18.59 -15.24 11.53
C SER A 149 -18.94 -13.76 11.72
N ASN A 150 -20.24 -13.46 11.77
CA ASN A 150 -20.72 -12.11 12.08
C ASN A 150 -20.23 -11.63 13.47
N GLU A 151 -20.15 -12.51 14.47
CA GLU A 151 -19.62 -12.14 15.79
C GLU A 151 -18.14 -11.75 15.72
N GLN A 152 -17.33 -12.48 14.95
CA GLN A 152 -15.94 -12.10 14.71
C GLN A 152 -15.84 -10.80 13.93
N MET A 153 -16.72 -10.55 12.95
CA MET A 153 -16.77 -9.27 12.24
C MET A 153 -17.09 -8.09 13.15
N LYS A 154 -17.90 -8.27 14.21
CA LYS A 154 -18.13 -7.24 15.23
C LYS A 154 -16.86 -6.90 16.03
N VAL A 155 -15.98 -7.86 16.24
CA VAL A 155 -14.66 -7.59 16.85
C VAL A 155 -13.75 -6.89 15.84
N ILE A 156 -13.69 -7.41 14.62
CA ILE A 156 -12.84 -6.89 13.55
C ILE A 156 -13.16 -5.43 13.22
N ARG A 157 -14.45 -5.05 13.16
CA ARG A 157 -14.85 -3.69 12.78
C ARG A 157 -14.30 -2.61 13.72
N GLU A 158 -14.03 -2.94 14.99
CA GLU A 158 -13.50 -1.98 15.96
C GLU A 158 -12.11 -1.45 15.58
N SER A 159 -11.33 -2.21 14.81
CA SER A 159 -10.08 -1.74 14.19
C SER A 159 -10.30 -0.56 13.24
N SER A 160 -11.53 -0.34 12.76
CA SER A 160 -11.90 0.77 11.87
C SER A 160 -12.83 1.80 12.53
N SER A 161 -12.98 1.77 13.86
CA SER A 161 -13.81 2.72 14.62
C SER A 161 -13.45 4.19 14.34
N GLY A 162 -12.14 4.50 14.27
CA GLY A 162 -11.63 5.83 13.94
C GLY A 162 -11.97 6.31 12.52
N ALA A 163 -12.30 5.38 11.62
CA ALA A 163 -12.76 5.64 10.25
C ALA A 163 -14.29 5.51 10.11
N LYS A 164 -15.03 5.53 11.23
CA LYS A 164 -16.49 5.32 11.27
C LYS A 164 -16.92 3.96 10.70
N TYR A 165 -16.12 2.92 10.94
CA TYR A 165 -16.36 1.56 10.46
C TYR A 165 -16.35 1.42 8.93
N LEU A 166 -15.71 2.37 8.25
CA LEU A 166 -15.50 2.36 6.81
C LEU A 166 -14.08 1.94 6.49
N THR A 167 -13.91 1.15 5.44
CA THR A 167 -12.62 0.92 4.81
C THR A 167 -12.69 0.97 3.28
N TYR A 168 -11.55 1.16 2.60
CA TYR A 168 -11.51 1.59 1.19
C TYR A 168 -10.71 0.66 0.29
N PHE A 169 -10.47 -0.59 0.71
CA PHE A 169 -9.67 -1.57 -0.03
C PHE A 169 -8.26 -1.04 -0.34
N ALA A 170 -7.69 -0.15 0.47
CA ALA A 170 -6.48 0.58 0.10
C ALA A 170 -5.31 -0.38 -0.13
N ASP A 171 -5.13 -1.35 0.77
CA ASP A 171 -4.06 -2.34 0.67
C ASP A 171 -4.35 -3.41 -0.38
N LEU A 172 -5.62 -3.76 -0.60
CA LEU A 172 -6.02 -4.69 -1.67
C LEU A 172 -5.77 -4.08 -3.05
N ILE A 173 -6.10 -2.80 -3.23
CA ILE A 173 -5.77 -2.03 -4.43
C ILE A 173 -4.26 -1.94 -4.58
N GLY A 174 -3.55 -1.61 -3.49
CA GLY A 174 -2.10 -1.54 -3.48
C GLY A 174 -1.45 -2.83 -3.93
N PHE A 175 -1.87 -3.95 -3.36
CA PHE A 175 -1.40 -5.29 -3.72
C PHE A 175 -1.72 -5.62 -5.17
N MET A 176 -2.95 -5.40 -5.64
CA MET A 176 -3.29 -5.64 -7.05
C MET A 176 -2.47 -4.78 -8.01
N ASN A 177 -2.18 -3.53 -7.64
CA ASN A 177 -1.30 -2.68 -8.41
C ASN A 177 0.12 -3.25 -8.49
N MET A 178 0.64 -3.91 -7.43
CA MET A 178 1.92 -4.61 -7.50
C MET A 178 1.91 -5.74 -8.54
N ILE A 179 0.86 -6.56 -8.53
CA ILE A 179 0.69 -7.66 -9.49
C ILE A 179 0.56 -7.12 -10.93
N ASN A 180 -0.18 -6.02 -11.10
CA ASN A 180 -0.39 -5.40 -12.40
C ASN A 180 0.88 -4.77 -12.98
N GLN A 181 1.87 -4.38 -12.19
CA GLN A 181 3.15 -3.88 -12.74
C GLN A 181 3.82 -4.89 -13.67
N ASP A 182 3.68 -6.19 -13.35
CA ASP A 182 4.29 -7.27 -14.13
C ASP A 182 3.39 -7.78 -15.24
N ASN A 183 2.07 -7.80 -15.02
CA ASN A 183 1.12 -8.46 -15.90
C ASN A 183 0.38 -7.48 -16.83
N HIS A 184 0.26 -6.22 -16.40
CA HIS A 184 -0.51 -5.16 -17.05
C HIS A 184 0.23 -3.81 -17.02
N PRO A 185 1.49 -3.72 -17.50
CA PRO A 185 2.27 -2.49 -17.46
C PRO A 185 1.61 -1.34 -18.22
N GLU A 186 0.71 -1.63 -19.16
CA GLU A 186 -0.08 -0.65 -19.91
C GLU A 186 -1.02 0.20 -19.03
N LEU A 187 -1.34 -0.25 -17.80
CA LEU A 187 -2.19 0.48 -16.85
C LEU A 187 -1.44 1.62 -16.15
N PHE A 188 -0.13 1.74 -16.34
CA PHE A 188 0.72 2.68 -15.61
C PHE A 188 1.44 3.68 -16.53
N ASN A 189 1.64 4.89 -16.01
CA ASN A 189 2.45 5.93 -16.62
C ASN A 189 3.77 6.05 -15.87
N GLU A 190 4.86 6.11 -16.64
CA GLU A 190 6.16 6.50 -16.12
C GLU A 190 6.25 8.03 -16.05
N ILE A 191 6.62 8.55 -14.88
CA ILE A 191 6.87 9.98 -14.67
C ILE A 191 8.19 10.21 -13.93
N TRP A 192 8.81 11.36 -14.16
CA TRP A 192 10.05 11.77 -13.51
C TRP A 192 9.74 12.83 -12.46
N LEU A 193 10.00 12.53 -11.19
CA LEU A 193 9.73 13.42 -10.07
C LEU A 193 10.99 13.66 -9.26
N LYS A 194 11.20 14.90 -8.83
CA LYS A 194 12.27 15.27 -7.90
C LYS A 194 11.67 15.39 -6.49
N PRO A 195 12.03 14.51 -5.56
CA PRO A 195 11.56 14.63 -4.18
C PRO A 195 12.29 15.79 -3.49
N THR A 196 11.53 16.67 -2.84
CA THR A 196 12.02 17.89 -2.18
C THR A 196 11.39 18.00 -0.79
N ILE A 197 12.22 18.26 0.22
CA ILE A 197 11.75 18.59 1.57
C ILE A 197 11.46 20.09 1.65
N ILE A 198 10.24 20.43 2.03
CA ILE A 198 9.80 21.80 2.30
C ILE A 198 9.56 21.94 3.80
N LYS A 199 10.24 22.92 4.41
CA LYS A 199 10.07 23.23 5.83
C LYS A 199 8.81 24.06 6.05
N SER A 200 8.17 23.91 7.21
CA SER A 200 6.98 24.70 7.61
C SER A 200 7.14 26.23 7.55
N ASP A 201 8.37 26.72 7.66
CA ASP A 201 8.74 28.14 7.65
C ASP A 201 9.34 28.62 6.32
N ALA A 202 9.41 27.75 5.31
CA ALA A 202 9.98 28.09 4.01
C ALA A 202 9.17 29.17 3.30
N VAL A 203 9.86 30.13 2.70
CA VAL A 203 9.28 31.26 1.94
C VAL A 203 9.80 31.30 0.51
N ASN A 204 9.01 31.85 -0.41
CA ASN A 204 9.44 32.17 -1.77
C ASN A 204 10.29 33.46 -1.81
N ASP A 205 10.78 33.84 -3.00
CA ASP A 205 11.58 35.06 -3.22
C ASP A 205 10.84 36.36 -2.85
N SER A 206 9.50 36.32 -2.79
CA SER A 206 8.65 37.44 -2.38
C SER A 206 8.39 37.48 -0.87
N GLY A 207 8.94 36.52 -0.11
CA GLY A 207 8.77 36.42 1.34
C GLY A 207 7.46 35.75 1.78
N GLU A 208 6.67 35.20 0.84
CA GLU A 208 5.42 34.50 1.15
C GLU A 208 5.71 33.04 1.50
N LYS A 209 4.99 32.48 2.49
CA LYS A 209 5.17 31.07 2.86
C LYS A 209 4.85 30.15 1.68
N LEU A 210 5.72 29.18 1.43
CA LEU A 210 5.50 28.14 0.42
C LEU A 210 4.36 27.19 0.80
N LEU A 211 4.21 26.91 2.10
CA LEU A 211 3.16 26.05 2.62
C LEU A 211 2.00 26.89 3.12
N GLN A 212 0.88 26.78 2.40
CA GLN A 212 -0.37 27.49 2.69
C GLN A 212 -1.48 26.51 3.07
N PRO A 213 -2.47 26.93 3.87
CA PRO A 213 -3.64 26.11 4.15
C PRO A 213 -4.36 25.69 2.87
N VAL A 214 -4.75 24.41 2.79
CA VAL A 214 -5.48 23.86 1.63
C VAL A 214 -6.78 23.24 2.10
N THR A 215 -7.89 23.67 1.51
CA THR A 215 -9.22 23.13 1.83
C THR A 215 -9.61 22.09 0.79
N SER A 216 -9.79 20.86 1.27
CA SER A 216 -10.26 19.75 0.44
C SER A 216 -11.73 19.94 0.04
N GLN A 217 -12.17 19.18 -0.98
CA GLN A 217 -13.56 19.20 -1.45
C GLN A 217 -14.58 18.84 -0.35
N SER A 218 -14.16 18.11 0.69
CA SER A 218 -15.02 17.78 1.84
C SER A 218 -15.12 18.91 2.87
N GLY A 219 -14.54 20.07 2.61
CA GLY A 219 -14.53 21.23 3.51
C GLY A 219 -13.49 21.15 4.63
N ARG A 220 -12.71 20.07 4.72
CA ARG A 220 -11.62 19.96 5.69
C ARG A 220 -10.42 20.76 5.20
N THR A 221 -10.01 21.74 6.00
CA THR A 221 -8.77 22.50 5.80
C THR A 221 -7.59 21.80 6.45
N TRP A 222 -6.56 21.54 5.66
CA TRP A 222 -5.25 21.18 6.15
C TRP A 222 -4.42 22.45 6.40
N VAL A 223 -3.66 22.45 7.49
CA VAL A 223 -2.75 23.54 7.87
C VAL A 223 -1.39 22.92 8.19
N PRO A 224 -0.28 23.50 7.69
CA PRO A 224 1.06 23.05 8.05
C PRO A 224 1.28 23.10 9.57
N ILE A 225 1.89 22.06 10.12
CA ILE A 225 2.31 21.98 11.52
C ILE A 225 3.65 22.68 11.63
N GLU A 226 3.78 23.57 12.61
CA GLU A 226 5.02 24.31 12.85
C GLU A 226 6.19 23.37 13.14
N ASN A 227 7.35 23.69 12.57
CA ASN A 227 8.61 22.94 12.64
C ASN A 227 8.59 21.54 12.01
N HIS A 228 7.49 21.15 11.35
CA HIS A 228 7.45 19.92 10.56
C HIS A 228 8.00 20.14 9.15
N ASP A 229 8.78 19.16 8.69
CA ASP A 229 9.18 18.99 7.30
C ASP A 229 8.10 18.24 6.51
N TYR A 230 8.00 18.55 5.23
CA TYR A 230 7.05 17.94 4.30
C TYR A 230 7.75 17.48 3.02
N LEU A 231 7.56 16.21 2.66
CA LEU A 231 8.11 15.65 1.43
C LEU A 231 7.14 15.85 0.26
N TYR A 232 7.46 16.81 -0.61
CA TYR A 232 6.76 17.05 -1.87
C TYR A 232 7.58 16.55 -3.05
N PHE A 233 6.95 16.49 -4.22
CA PHE A 233 7.56 16.00 -5.45
C PHE A 233 7.38 17.06 -6.54
N GLU A 234 8.47 17.60 -7.02
CA GLU A 234 8.50 18.51 -8.17
C GLU A 234 8.48 17.70 -9.46
N GLN A 235 7.78 18.20 -10.48
CA GLN A 235 7.83 17.66 -11.83
C GLN A 235 8.67 18.61 -12.70
N PRO A 236 10.00 18.44 -12.74
CA PRO A 236 10.85 19.34 -13.52
C PRO A 236 10.58 19.20 -15.02
N GLU A 237 10.83 20.28 -15.75
CA GLU A 237 10.86 20.24 -17.21
C GLU A 237 12.06 19.39 -17.66
N GLY A 238 11.78 18.15 -18.04
CA GLY A 238 12.79 17.19 -18.49
C GLY A 238 13.51 16.43 -17.35
N LYS A 239 14.59 15.74 -17.71
CA LYS A 239 15.32 14.85 -16.79
C LYS A 239 16.29 15.64 -15.92
N HIS A 240 15.86 16.06 -14.73
CA HIS A 240 16.75 16.66 -13.73
C HIS A 240 17.66 15.59 -13.09
N PRO A 241 18.93 15.88 -12.72
CA PRO A 241 19.85 14.89 -12.13
C PRO A 241 19.36 14.25 -10.82
N GLN A 242 18.47 14.94 -10.12
CA GLN A 242 17.85 14.48 -8.87
C GLN A 242 16.45 13.89 -9.08
N SER A 243 15.96 13.82 -10.32
CA SER A 243 14.69 13.19 -10.63
C SER A 243 14.80 11.68 -10.54
N ILE A 244 13.74 11.10 -10.02
CA ILE A 244 13.57 9.68 -9.83
C ILE A 244 12.38 9.25 -10.65
N ARG A 245 12.49 8.05 -11.22
CA ARG A 245 11.50 7.47 -12.10
C ARG A 245 10.43 6.80 -11.26
N PHE A 246 9.18 7.22 -11.41
CA PHE A 246 8.03 6.62 -10.74
C PHE A 246 7.11 5.99 -11.78
N ASN A 247 6.51 4.85 -11.45
CA ASN A 247 5.42 4.28 -12.22
C ASN A 247 4.12 4.42 -11.42
N ILE A 248 3.14 5.13 -11.98
CA ILE A 248 1.89 5.48 -11.30
C ILE A 248 0.71 5.00 -12.14
N LEU A 249 -0.34 4.51 -11.48
CA LEU A 249 -1.54 4.05 -12.16
C LEU A 249 -2.15 5.20 -12.98
N LYS A 250 -2.56 4.91 -14.22
CA LYS A 250 -3.22 5.89 -15.09
C LYS A 250 -4.63 6.18 -14.59
N ASP A 251 -5.06 7.43 -14.75
CA ASP A 251 -6.45 7.83 -14.63
C ASP A 251 -7.34 6.92 -15.49
N GLY A 252 -8.43 6.44 -14.91
CA GLY A 252 -9.38 5.53 -15.57
C GLY A 252 -9.04 4.05 -15.49
N SER A 253 -7.86 3.65 -15.00
CA SER A 253 -7.50 2.22 -14.86
C SER A 253 -8.18 1.52 -13.67
N MET A 254 -8.83 2.27 -12.77
CA MET A 254 -9.41 1.72 -11.53
C MET A 254 -10.54 0.71 -11.76
N ASP A 255 -11.31 0.83 -12.84
CA ASP A 255 -12.37 -0.15 -13.16
C ASP A 255 -11.77 -1.53 -13.44
N THR A 256 -10.61 -1.59 -14.11
CA THR A 256 -9.85 -2.83 -14.31
C THR A 256 -9.39 -3.39 -12.97
N VAL A 257 -8.80 -2.55 -12.11
CA VAL A 257 -8.32 -2.98 -10.78
C VAL A 257 -9.46 -3.56 -9.94
N TYR A 258 -10.62 -2.91 -9.89
CA TYR A 258 -11.76 -3.42 -9.13
C TYR A 258 -12.35 -4.71 -9.72
N THR A 259 -12.36 -4.84 -11.04
CA THR A 259 -12.77 -6.10 -11.70
C THR A 259 -11.86 -7.25 -11.26
N GLN A 260 -10.55 -7.01 -11.21
CA GLN A 260 -9.59 -7.99 -10.74
C GLN A 260 -9.74 -8.28 -9.24
N ILE A 261 -10.04 -7.28 -8.40
CA ILE A 261 -10.33 -7.49 -6.97
C ILE A 261 -11.57 -8.39 -6.81
N LYS A 262 -12.67 -8.16 -7.55
CA LYS A 262 -13.85 -9.05 -7.51
C LYS A 262 -13.46 -10.49 -7.86
N GLN A 263 -12.65 -10.69 -8.90
CA GLN A 263 -12.13 -12.02 -9.28
C GLN A 263 -11.20 -12.61 -8.22
N LEU A 264 -10.36 -11.80 -7.58
CA LEU A 264 -9.48 -12.24 -6.50
C LEU A 264 -10.26 -12.76 -5.29
N LEU A 265 -11.36 -12.10 -4.94
CA LEU A 265 -12.22 -12.47 -3.81
C LEU A 265 -13.15 -13.65 -4.13
N SER A 266 -13.47 -13.89 -5.40
CA SER A 266 -14.32 -15.03 -5.79
C SER A 266 -13.81 -16.37 -5.27
N LEU A 267 -14.74 -17.32 -5.09
CA LEU A 267 -14.45 -18.68 -4.60
C LEU A 267 -14.15 -19.68 -5.73
N GLU A 268 -13.92 -19.17 -6.94
CA GLU A 268 -13.60 -19.97 -8.11
C GLU A 268 -12.17 -19.70 -8.57
N GLU A 269 -11.50 -20.73 -9.10
CA GLU A 269 -10.20 -20.53 -9.74
C GLU A 269 -10.34 -19.67 -11.00
N ASN A 270 -9.43 -18.71 -11.16
CA ASN A 270 -9.44 -17.80 -12.31
C ASN A 270 -8.03 -17.26 -12.61
N SER A 271 -7.91 -16.56 -13.73
CA SER A 271 -6.63 -16.01 -14.20
C SER A 271 -5.96 -15.04 -13.23
N ILE A 272 -6.73 -14.28 -12.43
CA ILE A 272 -6.17 -13.31 -11.46
C ILE A 272 -5.55 -14.04 -10.28
N LYS A 273 -6.21 -15.08 -9.77
CA LYS A 273 -5.60 -15.94 -8.73
C LYS A 273 -4.32 -16.59 -9.24
N LYS A 274 -4.31 -17.06 -10.49
CA LYS A 274 -3.08 -17.57 -11.12
C LYS A 274 -1.99 -16.49 -11.19
N MET A 275 -2.30 -15.26 -11.58
CA MET A 275 -1.34 -14.15 -11.60
C MET A 275 -0.73 -13.89 -10.22
N VAL A 276 -1.53 -13.94 -9.16
CA VAL A 276 -1.04 -13.81 -7.77
C VAL A 276 -0.06 -14.94 -7.42
N ARG A 277 -0.39 -16.19 -7.76
CA ARG A 277 0.52 -17.33 -7.51
C ARG A 277 1.80 -17.20 -8.32
N ASP A 278 1.69 -16.89 -9.60
CA ASP A 278 2.84 -16.69 -10.50
C ASP A 278 3.75 -15.56 -10.00
N PHE A 279 3.18 -14.46 -9.49
CA PHE A 279 3.95 -13.36 -8.92
C PHE A 279 4.89 -13.87 -7.82
N PHE A 280 4.39 -14.58 -6.81
CA PHE A 280 5.21 -15.10 -5.73
C PHE A 280 6.15 -16.23 -6.17
N LEU A 281 5.75 -17.05 -7.13
CA LEU A 281 6.61 -18.10 -7.69
C LEU A 281 7.80 -17.53 -8.46
N ASN A 282 7.64 -16.36 -9.09
CA ASN A 282 8.66 -15.75 -9.92
C ASN A 282 9.68 -14.91 -9.14
N GLN A 283 9.42 -14.59 -7.86
CA GLN A 283 10.33 -13.78 -7.06
C GLN A 283 11.42 -14.62 -6.40
N ALA A 284 12.59 -14.02 -6.17
CA ALA A 284 13.56 -14.59 -5.22
C ALA A 284 13.21 -14.22 -3.79
N ILE A 285 12.84 -12.95 -3.58
CA ILE A 285 12.55 -12.41 -2.26
C ILE A 285 11.38 -11.44 -2.34
N TYR A 286 10.49 -11.53 -1.37
CA TYR A 286 9.47 -10.52 -1.06
C TYR A 286 9.74 -9.97 0.33
N ILE A 287 10.05 -8.68 0.45
CA ILE A 287 10.26 -7.95 1.70
C ILE A 287 9.12 -6.97 1.88
N ARG A 288 8.47 -6.99 3.06
CA ARG A 288 7.49 -5.97 3.45
C ARG A 288 7.88 -5.34 4.78
N TRP A 289 8.02 -4.01 4.76
CA TRP A 289 8.15 -3.17 5.94
C TRP A 289 6.80 -2.50 6.22
N SER A 290 6.11 -2.96 7.25
CA SER A 290 4.79 -2.43 7.62
C SER A 290 4.58 -2.52 9.12
N ASP A 291 3.71 -1.68 9.66
CA ASP A 291 3.13 -1.80 11.00
C ASP A 291 1.91 -2.72 11.00
N PHE A 292 2.03 -3.84 10.29
CA PHE A 292 1.05 -4.91 10.14
C PHE A 292 0.12 -5.02 11.36
N TRP A 293 -1.19 -4.95 11.13
CA TRP A 293 -2.25 -5.22 12.12
C TRP A 293 -2.51 -4.13 13.18
N VAL A 294 -1.85 -2.98 13.09
CA VAL A 294 -1.91 -1.98 14.17
C VAL A 294 -3.02 -0.93 13.98
N ASN A 295 -3.42 -0.61 12.74
CA ASN A 295 -4.23 0.58 12.47
C ASN A 295 -5.55 0.35 11.70
N ASP A 296 -5.64 -0.65 10.83
CA ASP A 296 -6.88 -0.98 10.10
C ASP A 296 -6.94 -2.46 9.65
N ILE A 297 -8.09 -2.84 9.08
CA ILE A 297 -8.42 -4.19 8.64
C ILE A 297 -7.90 -4.51 7.22
N ASP A 298 -7.46 -3.51 6.45
CA ASP A 298 -7.19 -3.68 5.02
C ASP A 298 -5.99 -4.61 4.77
N ASP A 299 -4.96 -4.55 5.61
CA ASP A 299 -3.83 -5.48 5.63
C ASP A 299 -4.30 -6.95 5.77
N ALA A 300 -5.22 -7.20 6.72
CA ALA A 300 -5.75 -8.53 7.01
C ALA A 300 -6.44 -9.12 5.78
N LEU A 301 -7.36 -8.35 5.23
CA LEU A 301 -8.15 -8.73 4.07
C LEU A 301 -7.26 -8.96 2.85
N SER A 302 -6.20 -8.17 2.70
CA SER A 302 -5.21 -8.34 1.64
C SER A 302 -4.50 -9.69 1.74
N ILE A 303 -4.03 -10.08 2.92
CA ILE A 303 -3.40 -11.39 3.11
C ILE A 303 -4.40 -12.53 2.90
N LEU A 304 -5.63 -12.41 3.41
CA LEU A 304 -6.66 -13.41 3.15
C LEU A 304 -6.94 -13.56 1.65
N ALA A 305 -6.95 -12.47 0.89
CA ALA A 305 -7.14 -12.51 -0.55
C ALA A 305 -5.96 -13.19 -1.28
N ILE A 306 -4.73 -13.01 -0.78
CA ILE A 306 -3.56 -13.76 -1.23
C ILE A 306 -3.78 -15.26 -0.97
N ILE A 307 -4.12 -15.66 0.26
CA ILE A 307 -4.39 -17.07 0.62
C ILE A 307 -5.51 -17.65 -0.25
N ASN A 308 -6.56 -16.87 -0.51
CA ASN A 308 -7.69 -17.27 -1.35
C ASN A 308 -7.28 -17.56 -2.80
N SER A 309 -6.13 -17.08 -3.25
CA SER A 309 -5.57 -17.44 -4.56
C SER A 309 -4.99 -18.84 -4.61
N PHE A 310 -4.78 -19.48 -3.46
CA PHE A 310 -4.23 -20.83 -3.34
C PHE A 310 -5.27 -21.90 -2.94
N LYS A 311 -6.49 -21.51 -2.55
CA LYS A 311 -7.51 -22.44 -2.03
C LYS A 311 -8.32 -23.20 -3.08
N HIS A 312 -8.48 -22.64 -4.28
CA HIS A 312 -9.47 -23.10 -5.27
C HIS A 312 -8.88 -23.91 -6.42
N THR A 313 -7.64 -24.36 -6.28
CA THR A 313 -6.95 -25.15 -7.31
C THR A 313 -6.00 -26.18 -6.69
N LYS A 314 -5.50 -27.11 -7.50
CA LYS A 314 -4.48 -28.07 -7.08
C LYS A 314 -3.11 -27.38 -7.06
N LEU A 315 -2.52 -27.28 -5.86
CA LEU A 315 -1.23 -26.63 -5.68
C LEU A 315 -0.04 -27.54 -6.00
N THR A 316 1.00 -26.93 -6.53
CA THR A 316 2.36 -27.46 -6.53
C THR A 316 2.97 -27.38 -5.13
N LYS A 317 4.09 -28.08 -4.90
CA LYS A 317 4.80 -28.05 -3.61
C LYS A 317 5.25 -26.64 -3.22
N ASP A 318 5.67 -25.83 -4.18
CA ASP A 318 6.17 -24.49 -3.92
C ASP A 318 5.03 -23.50 -3.68
N GLU A 319 3.91 -23.64 -4.40
CA GLU A 319 2.68 -22.90 -4.08
C GLU A 319 2.15 -23.25 -2.68
N THR A 320 2.18 -24.52 -2.26
CA THR A 320 1.80 -24.92 -0.90
C THR A 320 2.66 -24.22 0.15
N LYS A 321 3.99 -24.13 -0.07
CA LYS A 321 4.88 -23.43 0.88
C LYS A 321 4.54 -21.95 1.00
N ILE A 322 4.27 -21.28 -0.12
CA ILE A 322 3.87 -19.87 -0.13
C ILE A 322 2.55 -19.69 0.62
N MET A 323 1.56 -20.55 0.38
CA MET A 323 0.28 -20.49 1.07
C MET A 323 0.45 -20.64 2.59
N VAL A 324 1.18 -21.67 3.04
CA VAL A 324 1.43 -21.93 4.48
C VAL A 324 2.10 -20.74 5.15
N LEU A 325 3.08 -20.11 4.48
CA LEU A 325 3.73 -18.91 4.97
C LEU A 325 2.72 -17.78 5.22
N PHE A 326 1.80 -17.52 4.29
CA PHE A 326 0.78 -16.49 4.50
C PHE A 326 -0.23 -16.87 5.59
N GLU A 327 -0.60 -18.15 5.70
CA GLU A 327 -1.43 -18.64 6.80
C GLU A 327 -0.77 -18.40 8.17
N GLU A 328 0.54 -18.65 8.29
CA GLU A 328 1.31 -18.39 9.52
C GLU A 328 1.30 -16.91 9.93
N ILE A 329 1.40 -15.98 8.97
CA ILE A 329 1.32 -14.53 9.23
C ILE A 329 -0.06 -14.14 9.77
N THR A 330 -1.13 -14.76 9.27
CA THR A 330 -2.50 -14.45 9.72
C THR A 330 -2.89 -15.10 11.03
N LYS A 331 -2.15 -16.13 11.47
CA LYS A 331 -2.50 -16.89 12.67
C LYS A 331 -2.66 -16.03 13.94
N PRO A 332 -1.73 -15.11 14.27
CA PRO A 332 -1.91 -14.24 15.45
C PRO A 332 -3.17 -13.38 15.38
N TRP A 333 -3.63 -13.01 14.17
CA TRP A 333 -4.86 -12.26 13.99
C TRP A 333 -6.09 -13.13 14.25
N PHE A 334 -6.15 -14.36 13.73
CA PHE A 334 -7.23 -15.30 14.05
C PHE A 334 -7.27 -15.69 15.53
N ASP A 335 -6.11 -15.88 16.17
CA ASP A 335 -6.04 -16.21 17.61
C ASP A 335 -6.66 -15.08 18.46
N GLN A 336 -6.57 -13.82 18.04
CA GLN A 336 -7.22 -12.68 18.71
C GLN A 336 -8.75 -12.64 18.49
N LEU A 337 -9.26 -13.29 17.45
CA LEU A 337 -10.70 -13.36 17.15
C LEU A 337 -11.42 -14.49 17.89
N HIS A 338 -10.68 -15.39 18.54
CA HIS A 338 -11.19 -16.51 19.31
C HIS A 338 -11.25 -16.24 20.84
N ILE A 339 -11.11 -14.97 21.24
CA ILE A 339 -11.23 -14.52 22.64
C ILE A 339 -12.67 -14.62 23.13
#